data_AF-M7T342-F1
#
_entry.id   AF-M7T342-F1
#
_cell.length_a   1.000
_cell.length_b   1.000
_cell.length_c   1.000
_cell.angle_alpha   90.00
_cell.angle_beta   90.00
_cell.angle_gamma   90.00
#
_symmetry.space_group_name_H-M   'P 1'
#
loop_
_entity.id
_entity.type
_entity.pdbx_description
1 polymer ?
#
loop_
_entity_poly.entity_id
_entity_poly.type
_entity_poly.pdbx_seq_one_letter_code
_entity_poly.pdbx_strand_id
1 'polypeptide(L)'
;MASPPTPKPPPSTKELAATLPRKAPNTERHRAVLNAEPGQYKYQIYGLGPAFRDKSLLAQLEREINDAAAEDGGGGNGNSVLSSQVSKFVNEGSTLRDVYDYHVKARDEDVTVHPLYFVVADRADWKKEGLLAVHLDCGYGEEEDRVGIGRCGVDWAGSWGVNLDIGNMDWVDLKEMEEQEWGGEDPYADDEDVDGGKDDAGNDGHKDGVTGEGSR
;
A
#
# COMPACT_ATOMS: atom_id res chain seq x y z
N MET A 1 32.57 -21.21 22.34
CA MET A 1 32.34 -20.04 21.48
C MET A 1 30.84 -19.96 21.25
N ALA A 2 30.18 -18.87 21.61
CA ALA A 2 28.76 -18.71 21.31
C ALA A 2 28.59 -18.47 19.81
N SER A 3 27.65 -19.16 19.18
CA SER A 3 27.29 -18.87 17.78
C SER A 3 26.89 -17.40 17.65
N PRO A 4 27.30 -16.70 16.58
CA PRO A 4 26.85 -15.34 16.35
C PRO A 4 25.32 -15.30 16.31
N PRO A 5 24.69 -14.25 16.87
CA PRO A 5 23.25 -14.10 16.80
C PRO A 5 22.81 -14.13 15.34
N THR A 6 21.80 -14.95 15.04
CA THR A 6 21.18 -14.99 13.73
C THR A 6 20.63 -13.60 13.39
N PRO A 7 20.80 -13.12 12.14
CA PRO A 7 20.21 -11.85 11.71
C PRO A 7 18.70 -11.88 11.96
N LYS A 8 18.14 -10.78 12.48
CA LYS A 8 16.70 -10.61 12.56
C LYS A 8 16.13 -10.72 11.13
N PRO A 9 15.06 -11.49 10.88
CA PRO A 9 14.42 -11.49 9.58
C PRO A 9 13.97 -10.08 9.19
N PRO A 10 13.89 -9.77 7.87
CA PRO A 10 13.36 -8.50 7.41
C PRO A 10 11.91 -8.32 7.90
N PRO A 11 11.46 -7.07 8.08
CA PRO A 11 10.10 -6.82 8.55
C PRO A 11 9.06 -7.34 7.55
N SER A 12 7.94 -7.82 8.07
CA SER A 12 6.77 -8.20 7.26
C SER A 12 6.05 -6.98 6.68
N THR A 13 5.20 -7.19 5.67
CA THR A 13 4.33 -6.13 5.13
C THR A 13 3.46 -5.52 6.23
N LYS A 14 2.94 -6.33 7.16
CA LYS A 14 2.16 -5.88 8.32
C LYS A 14 2.97 -5.03 9.31
N GLU A 15 4.20 -5.43 9.62
CA GLU A 15 5.09 -4.62 10.47
C GLU A 15 5.43 -3.26 9.83
N LEU A 16 5.59 -3.23 8.51
CA LEU A 16 5.82 -2.00 7.75
C LEU A 16 4.55 -1.11 7.72
N ALA A 17 3.38 -1.70 7.49
CA ALA A 17 2.09 -1.02 7.50
C ALA A 17 1.84 -0.29 8.83
N ALA A 18 2.18 -0.93 9.96
CA ALA A 18 2.02 -0.36 11.30
C ALA A 18 2.83 0.94 11.54
N THR A 19 3.81 1.25 10.69
CA THR A 19 4.56 2.52 10.77
C THR A 19 3.87 3.69 10.07
N LEU A 20 2.89 3.41 9.21
CA LEU A 20 2.19 4.39 8.40
C LEU A 20 0.94 4.92 9.12
N PRO A 21 0.52 6.17 8.86
CA PRO A 21 -0.79 6.62 9.32
C PRO A 21 -1.91 5.84 8.59
N ARG A 22 -3.05 5.65 9.27
CA ARG A 22 -4.22 4.99 8.64
C ARG A 22 -4.73 5.77 7.42
N LYS A 23 -4.73 7.11 7.48
CA LYS A 23 -5.21 8.00 6.42
C LYS A 23 -4.12 8.94 5.90
N ALA A 24 -4.08 9.13 4.60
CA ALA A 24 -3.25 10.13 3.95
C ALA A 24 -3.90 11.52 3.99
N PRO A 25 -3.10 12.61 4.02
CA PRO A 25 -3.62 13.97 3.95
C PRO A 25 -3.90 14.35 2.49
N ASN A 26 -4.84 13.67 1.82
CA ASN A 26 -5.17 14.02 0.44
C ASN A 26 -6.06 15.26 0.38
N THR A 27 -5.99 15.92 -0.77
CA THR A 27 -6.83 17.06 -1.12
C THR A 27 -7.61 16.71 -2.37
N GLU A 28 -8.63 17.50 -2.74
CA GLU A 28 -9.34 17.32 -4.01
C GLU A 28 -8.40 17.25 -5.22
N ARG A 29 -7.31 18.05 -5.19
CA ARG A 29 -6.26 18.01 -6.22
C ARG A 29 -5.60 16.63 -6.34
N HIS A 30 -5.36 15.95 -5.22
CA HIS A 30 -4.72 14.63 -5.22
C HIS A 30 -5.65 13.56 -5.77
N ARG A 31 -6.95 13.62 -5.44
CA ARG A 31 -7.95 12.68 -5.96
C ARG A 31 -8.28 12.89 -7.43
N ALA A 32 -8.10 14.11 -7.93
CA ALA A 32 -8.32 14.42 -9.35
C ALA A 32 -7.34 13.68 -10.29
N VAL A 33 -6.37 12.93 -9.76
CA VAL A 33 -5.46 12.06 -10.51
C VAL A 33 -6.18 11.10 -11.47
N LEU A 34 -7.37 10.61 -11.08
CA LEU A 34 -8.20 9.71 -11.89
C LEU A 34 -8.70 10.37 -13.20
N ASN A 35 -8.61 11.70 -13.30
CA ASN A 35 -9.00 12.47 -14.48
C ASN A 35 -7.78 12.99 -15.27
N ALA A 36 -6.57 12.58 -14.91
CA ALA A 36 -5.35 13.05 -15.56
C ALA A 36 -5.10 12.35 -16.90
N GLU A 37 -4.39 13.05 -17.79
CA GLU A 37 -3.98 12.46 -19.06
C GLU A 37 -2.93 11.35 -18.82
N PRO A 38 -2.98 10.23 -19.58
CA PRO A 38 -1.98 9.19 -19.50
C PRO A 38 -0.56 9.76 -19.62
N GLY A 39 0.32 9.40 -18.69
CA GLY A 39 1.72 9.84 -18.71
C GLY A 39 1.97 11.22 -18.08
N GLN A 40 0.97 11.85 -17.47
CA GLN A 40 1.13 13.13 -16.77
C GLN A 40 2.04 13.03 -15.53
N TYR A 41 2.06 11.88 -14.88
CA TYR A 41 2.75 11.68 -13.61
C TYR A 41 3.96 10.76 -13.73
N LYS A 42 4.91 11.03 -12.84
CA LYS A 42 6.06 10.19 -12.55
C LYS A 42 5.79 9.36 -11.31
N TYR A 43 5.90 8.05 -11.44
CA TYR A 43 5.74 7.12 -10.33
C TYR A 43 7.08 7.02 -9.60
N GLN A 44 7.14 7.53 -8.37
CA GLN A 44 8.40 7.63 -7.64
C GLN A 44 8.84 6.26 -7.13
N ILE A 45 10.12 5.95 -7.33
CA ILE A 45 10.80 4.78 -6.76
C ILE A 45 11.73 5.24 -5.64
N TYR A 46 11.66 4.56 -4.49
CA TYR A 46 12.51 4.78 -3.33
C TYR A 46 13.27 3.50 -2.96
N GLY A 47 14.49 3.65 -2.46
CA GLY A 47 15.23 2.57 -1.79
C GLY A 47 15.17 2.76 -0.28
N LEU A 48 14.88 1.71 0.47
CA LEU A 48 14.80 1.72 1.94
C LEU A 48 15.84 0.76 2.53
N GLY A 49 16.75 1.32 3.33
CA GLY A 49 17.75 0.57 4.06
C GLY A 49 19.13 0.45 3.37
N PRO A 50 20.12 -0.09 4.09
CA PRO A 50 21.53 -0.02 3.71
C PRO A 50 21.90 -0.77 2.43
N ALA A 51 21.09 -1.75 2.01
CA ALA A 51 21.31 -2.48 0.77
C ALA A 51 21.31 -1.56 -0.47
N PHE A 52 20.57 -0.45 -0.42
CA PHE A 52 20.40 0.48 -1.54
C PHE A 52 21.37 1.67 -1.50
N ARG A 53 22.41 1.62 -0.66
CA ARG A 53 23.51 2.60 -0.71
C ARG A 53 24.23 2.58 -2.07
N ASP A 54 24.27 1.41 -2.70
CA ASP A 54 24.72 1.28 -4.07
C ASP A 54 23.64 1.80 -5.02
N LYS A 55 23.89 2.97 -5.60
CA LYS A 55 23.00 3.61 -6.58
C LYS A 55 22.82 2.77 -7.85
N SER A 56 23.72 1.85 -8.16
CA SER A 56 23.61 1.00 -9.34
C SER A 56 22.46 0.01 -9.24
N LEU A 57 22.15 -0.49 -8.03
CA LEU A 57 21.00 -1.37 -7.79
C LEU A 57 19.68 -0.65 -8.03
N LEU A 58 19.55 0.58 -7.53
CA LEU A 58 18.36 1.39 -7.75
C LEU A 58 18.20 1.80 -9.21
N ALA A 59 19.29 2.16 -9.89
CA ALA A 59 19.26 2.44 -11.32
C ALA A 59 18.92 1.20 -12.15
N GLN A 60 19.33 0.00 -11.69
CA GLN A 60 18.90 -1.25 -12.30
C GLN A 60 17.40 -1.47 -12.09
N LEU A 61 16.90 -1.29 -10.87
CA LEU A 61 15.48 -1.42 -10.57
C LEU A 61 14.61 -0.48 -11.42
N GLU A 62 14.98 0.79 -11.54
CA GLU A 62 14.28 1.76 -12.38
C GLU A 62 14.22 1.33 -13.84
N ARG A 63 15.31 0.77 -14.38
CA ARG A 63 15.30 0.20 -15.74
C ARG A 63 14.39 -1.00 -15.83
N GLU A 64 14.50 -1.96 -14.91
CA GLU A 64 13.70 -3.19 -14.92
C GLU A 64 12.19 -2.88 -14.87
N ILE A 65 11.76 -1.95 -14.01
CA ILE A 65 10.35 -1.52 -13.92
C ILE A 65 9.86 -0.91 -15.24
N ASN A 66 10.67 -0.04 -15.86
CA ASN A 66 10.28 0.64 -17.09
C ASN A 66 10.38 -0.25 -18.33
N ASP A 67 11.33 -1.17 -18.37
CA ASP A 67 11.47 -2.15 -19.45
C ASP A 67 10.26 -3.10 -19.44
N ALA A 68 9.85 -3.60 -18.27
CA ALA A 68 8.65 -4.43 -18.14
C ALA A 68 7.37 -3.70 -18.61
N ALA A 69 7.24 -2.42 -18.29
CA ALA A 69 6.14 -1.58 -18.78
C ALA A 69 6.12 -1.41 -20.31
N ALA A 70 7.26 -1.58 -20.98
CA ALA A 70 7.37 -1.45 -22.44
C ALA A 70 7.14 -2.79 -23.17
N GLU A 71 7.44 -3.92 -22.52
CA GLU A 71 7.34 -5.26 -23.11
C GLU A 71 5.92 -5.85 -23.03
N ASP A 72 5.19 -5.58 -21.95
CA ASP A 72 3.83 -6.05 -21.77
C ASP A 72 2.82 -4.98 -22.14
N GLY A 73 1.80 -5.34 -22.92
CA GLY A 73 0.63 -4.50 -23.17
C GLY A 73 -0.22 -4.18 -21.92
N GLY A 74 0.35 -4.34 -20.71
CA GLY A 74 -0.24 -4.26 -19.38
C GLY A 74 -0.37 -2.84 -18.80
N GLY A 75 -0.29 -1.81 -19.64
CA GLY A 75 -0.73 -0.46 -19.28
C GLY A 75 0.27 0.39 -18.47
N GLY A 76 1.51 -0.06 -18.25
CA GLY A 76 2.55 0.82 -17.72
C GLY A 76 2.92 1.93 -18.73
N ASN A 77 3.21 3.15 -18.25
CA ASN A 77 3.54 4.28 -19.11
C ASN A 77 5.06 4.56 -19.24
N GLY A 78 5.91 3.73 -18.62
CA GLY A 78 7.36 3.92 -18.59
C GLY A 78 7.83 5.18 -17.85
N ASN A 79 6.99 5.76 -16.98
CA ASN A 79 7.29 6.98 -16.22
C ASN A 79 7.67 6.71 -14.76
N SER A 80 8.13 5.50 -14.43
CA SER A 80 8.66 5.25 -13.08
C SER A 80 10.05 5.86 -12.97
N VAL A 81 10.30 6.67 -11.95
CA VAL A 81 11.57 7.40 -11.81
C VAL A 81 12.14 7.26 -10.41
N LEU A 82 13.46 7.19 -10.30
CA LEU A 82 14.12 7.26 -9.00
C LEU A 82 13.91 8.64 -8.36
N SER A 83 13.53 8.62 -7.09
CA SER A 83 13.45 9.86 -6.31
C SER A 83 14.80 10.57 -6.25
N SER A 84 14.79 11.89 -6.44
CA SER A 84 16.00 12.73 -6.36
C SER A 84 16.69 12.68 -4.99
N GLN A 85 15.98 12.25 -3.95
CA GLN A 85 16.47 12.11 -2.57
C GLN A 85 16.69 10.65 -2.18
N VAL A 86 16.95 9.75 -3.14
CA VAL A 86 17.08 8.32 -2.88
C VAL A 86 18.11 7.99 -1.79
N SER A 87 19.18 8.78 -1.63
CA SER A 87 20.18 8.58 -0.60
C SER A 87 19.72 8.91 0.83
N LYS A 88 18.53 9.49 1.02
CA LYS A 88 18.02 9.89 2.34
C LYS A 88 17.61 8.68 3.20
N PHE A 89 17.14 7.62 2.56
CA PHE A 89 16.50 6.48 3.24
C PHE A 89 17.35 5.20 3.24
N VAL A 90 18.60 5.28 2.78
CA VAL A 90 19.51 4.12 2.66
C VAL A 90 20.40 3.93 3.90
N ASN A 91 20.03 4.55 5.01
CA ASN A 91 20.75 4.44 6.27
C ASN A 91 20.06 3.45 7.20
N GLU A 92 20.83 2.91 8.15
CA GLU A 92 20.25 2.10 9.23
C GLU A 92 19.28 2.95 10.05
N GLY A 93 18.11 2.41 10.36
CA GLY A 93 17.07 3.08 11.13
C GLY A 93 16.10 3.94 10.30
N SER A 94 16.33 4.14 9.00
CA SER A 94 15.30 4.69 8.12
C SER A 94 14.09 3.76 8.06
N THR A 95 12.90 4.34 8.08
CA THR A 95 11.62 3.64 8.13
C THR A 95 10.80 3.91 6.88
N LEU A 96 9.80 3.07 6.61
CA LEU A 96 8.82 3.34 5.54
C LEU A 96 8.05 4.64 5.81
N ARG A 97 7.84 4.99 7.08
CA ARG A 97 7.26 6.27 7.48
C ARG A 97 8.06 7.47 6.98
N ASP A 98 9.40 7.41 7.02
CA ASP A 98 10.25 8.50 6.51
C ASP A 98 10.09 8.70 5.00
N VAL A 99 9.92 7.60 4.25
CA VAL A 99 9.66 7.62 2.80
C VAL A 99 8.28 8.22 2.53
N TYR A 100 7.26 7.77 3.28
CA TYR A 100 5.89 8.29 3.19
C TYR A 100 5.84 9.81 3.44
N ASP A 101 6.40 10.29 4.56
CA ASP A 101 6.36 11.71 4.93
C ASP A 101 7.07 12.57 3.87
N TYR A 102 8.14 12.04 3.26
CA TYR A 102 8.81 12.70 2.16
C TYR A 102 7.99 12.71 0.88
N HIS A 103 7.38 11.58 0.50
CA HIS A 103 6.55 11.50 -0.70
C HIS A 103 5.38 12.47 -0.62
N VAL A 104 4.69 12.53 0.54
CA VAL A 104 3.61 13.49 0.79
C VAL A 104 4.07 14.93 0.59
N LYS A 105 5.27 15.28 1.07
CA LYS A 105 5.84 16.60 0.83
C LYS A 105 6.19 16.82 -0.66
N ALA A 106 6.79 15.82 -1.30
CA ALA A 106 7.27 15.92 -2.68
C ALA A 106 6.12 16.11 -3.68
N ARG A 107 4.99 15.39 -3.51
CA ARG A 107 3.79 15.58 -4.36
C ARG A 107 3.14 16.95 -4.21
N ASP A 108 3.31 17.59 -3.05
CA ASP A 108 2.81 18.95 -2.81
C ASP A 108 3.69 20.01 -3.49
N GLU A 109 5.01 19.79 -3.50
CA GLU A 109 6.00 20.69 -4.10
C GLU A 109 6.15 20.52 -5.62
N ASP A 110 5.97 19.31 -6.16
CA ASP A 110 6.10 18.98 -7.59
C ASP A 110 4.85 18.26 -8.10
N VAL A 111 4.07 18.95 -8.94
CA VAL A 111 2.82 18.44 -9.53
C VAL A 111 3.03 17.30 -10.54
N THR A 112 4.28 17.02 -10.92
CA THR A 112 4.61 15.88 -11.80
C THR A 112 4.83 14.59 -11.02
N VAL A 113 4.96 14.65 -9.69
CA VAL A 113 5.01 13.46 -8.84
C VAL A 113 3.61 12.87 -8.72
N HIS A 114 3.49 11.55 -8.91
CA HIS A 114 2.21 10.87 -8.75
C HIS A 114 1.67 11.09 -7.33
N PRO A 115 0.45 11.65 -7.16
CA PRO A 115 0.00 12.08 -5.85
C PRO A 115 -0.43 10.92 -4.95
N LEU A 116 -0.87 9.78 -5.52
CA LEU A 116 -1.46 8.69 -4.74
C LEU A 116 -0.65 7.40 -4.72
N TYR A 117 0.43 7.28 -5.49
CA TYR A 117 1.12 5.99 -5.68
C TYR A 117 2.63 6.16 -5.74
N PHE A 118 3.35 5.26 -5.09
CA PHE A 118 4.80 5.13 -5.24
C PHE A 118 5.28 3.72 -4.88
N VAL A 119 6.51 3.42 -5.31
CA VAL A 119 7.16 2.12 -5.13
C VAL A 119 8.33 2.25 -4.17
N VAL A 120 8.50 1.27 -3.28
CA VAL A 120 9.64 1.19 -2.36
C VAL A 120 10.31 -0.17 -2.47
N ALA A 121 11.60 -0.17 -2.74
CA ALA A 121 12.44 -1.35 -2.60
C ALA A 121 12.98 -1.41 -1.16
N ASP A 122 12.51 -2.39 -0.38
CA ASP A 122 12.97 -2.65 1.00
C ASP A 122 13.94 -3.84 1.09
N ARG A 123 13.98 -4.67 0.04
CA ARG A 123 14.79 -5.90 -0.03
C ARG A 123 15.65 -5.92 -1.29
N ALA A 124 16.94 -6.24 -1.12
CA ALA A 124 17.91 -6.25 -2.22
C ALA A 124 17.59 -7.27 -3.32
N ASP A 125 16.95 -8.38 -2.95
CA ASP A 125 16.50 -9.42 -3.88
C ASP A 125 15.03 -9.21 -4.23
N TRP A 126 14.70 -8.04 -4.79
CA TRP A 126 13.32 -7.65 -5.11
C TRP A 126 12.63 -8.58 -6.11
N LYS A 127 13.39 -9.31 -6.93
CA LYS A 127 12.84 -10.28 -7.88
C LYS A 127 12.19 -11.47 -7.17
N LYS A 128 12.76 -11.87 -6.03
CA LYS A 128 12.24 -12.96 -5.22
C LYS A 128 11.25 -12.45 -4.17
N GLU A 129 11.54 -11.31 -3.57
CA GLU A 129 10.86 -10.83 -2.37
C GLU A 129 9.80 -9.75 -2.64
N GLY A 130 9.66 -9.34 -3.91
CA GLY A 130 8.73 -8.29 -4.32
C GLY A 130 9.19 -6.88 -3.92
N LEU A 131 8.50 -5.90 -4.49
CA LEU A 131 8.60 -4.47 -4.17
C LEU A 131 7.36 -4.06 -3.39
N LEU A 132 7.48 -3.02 -2.56
CA LEU A 132 6.33 -2.44 -1.88
C LEU A 132 5.64 -1.45 -2.82
N ALA A 133 4.39 -1.74 -3.18
CA ALA A 133 3.45 -0.77 -3.72
C ALA A 133 2.79 -0.04 -2.54
N VAL A 134 2.82 1.29 -2.55
CA VAL A 134 2.13 2.12 -1.56
C VAL A 134 1.13 3.01 -2.27
N HIS A 135 -0.14 2.91 -1.86
CA HIS A 135 -1.23 3.75 -2.36
C HIS A 135 -1.83 4.60 -1.25
N LEU A 136 -2.12 5.86 -1.53
CA LEU A 136 -2.56 6.84 -0.53
C LEU A 136 -4.07 7.05 -0.52
N ASP A 137 -4.80 6.30 -1.33
CA ASP A 137 -6.27 6.26 -1.35
C ASP A 137 -6.74 4.86 -1.78
N CYS A 138 -6.35 3.82 -1.05
CA CYS A 138 -6.52 2.44 -1.52
C CYS A 138 -7.97 1.95 -1.54
N GLY A 139 -8.91 2.71 -0.98
CA GLY A 139 -10.34 2.36 -0.98
C GLY A 139 -10.68 1.07 -0.24
N TYR A 140 -9.74 0.46 0.48
CA TYR A 140 -9.97 -0.78 1.21
C TYR A 140 -11.04 -0.59 2.29
N GLY A 141 -12.07 -1.43 2.28
CA GLY A 141 -13.21 -1.32 3.19
C GLY A 141 -14.03 -0.04 2.98
N GLU A 142 -14.07 0.51 1.76
CA GLU A 142 -14.75 1.77 1.41
C GLU A 142 -14.21 3.01 2.15
N GLU A 143 -13.04 2.92 2.78
CA GLU A 143 -12.41 4.03 3.46
C GLU A 143 -11.64 4.94 2.49
N GLU A 144 -12.18 6.14 2.27
CA GLU A 144 -11.47 7.24 1.59
C GLU A 144 -10.18 7.61 2.36
N ASP A 145 -9.12 7.89 1.61
CA ASP A 145 -7.76 8.23 2.08
C ASP A 145 -6.97 7.13 2.73
N ARG A 146 -7.46 5.89 2.74
CA ARG A 146 -6.76 4.81 3.42
C ARG A 146 -5.40 4.56 2.78
N VAL A 147 -4.37 4.45 3.62
CA VAL A 147 -3.02 4.13 3.16
C VAL A 147 -2.87 2.63 2.96
N GLY A 148 -2.75 2.25 1.69
CA GLY A 148 -2.47 0.91 1.18
C GLY A 148 -0.98 0.61 1.14
N ILE A 149 -0.57 -0.56 1.62
CA ILE A 149 0.72 -1.20 1.34
C ILE A 149 0.52 -2.67 0.95
N GLY A 150 1.18 -3.08 -0.13
CA GLY A 150 1.23 -4.47 -0.54
C GLY A 150 2.49 -4.77 -1.34
N ARG A 151 2.80 -6.06 -1.52
CA ARG A 151 3.91 -6.51 -2.35
C ARG A 151 3.46 -6.76 -3.78
N CYS A 152 4.30 -6.37 -4.72
CA CYS A 152 4.10 -6.62 -6.14
C CYS A 152 5.41 -7.05 -6.81
N GLY A 153 5.28 -7.76 -7.92
CA GLY A 153 6.40 -8.14 -8.76
C GLY A 153 7.00 -6.92 -9.44
N VAL A 154 8.29 -6.97 -9.78
CA VAL A 154 8.97 -5.89 -10.51
C VAL A 154 8.27 -5.57 -11.83
N ASP A 155 7.71 -6.59 -12.49
CA ASP A 155 7.02 -6.47 -13.78
C ASP A 155 5.70 -5.68 -13.68
N TRP A 156 5.08 -5.65 -12.50
CA TRP A 156 3.82 -4.96 -12.25
C TRP A 156 3.97 -3.64 -11.49
N ALA A 157 5.12 -3.38 -10.87
CA ALA A 157 5.30 -2.23 -9.97
C ALA A 157 5.04 -0.87 -10.64
N GLY A 158 5.34 -0.75 -11.94
CA GLY A 158 5.02 0.46 -12.71
C GLY A 158 3.56 0.54 -13.16
N SER A 159 2.95 -0.60 -13.49
CA SER A 159 1.59 -0.67 -14.05
C SER A 159 0.51 -0.63 -12.97
N TRP A 160 0.80 -1.03 -11.73
CA TRP A 160 -0.15 -0.94 -10.62
C TRP A 160 -0.71 0.47 -10.42
N GLY A 161 0.16 1.48 -10.42
CA GLY A 161 -0.28 2.87 -10.33
C GLY A 161 -1.29 3.23 -11.42
N VAL A 162 -0.97 2.92 -12.68
CA VAL A 162 -1.85 3.21 -13.82
C VAL A 162 -3.17 2.45 -13.73
N ASN A 163 -3.13 1.15 -13.38
CA ASN A 163 -4.33 0.32 -13.30
C ASN A 163 -5.28 0.79 -12.19
N LEU A 164 -4.74 1.23 -11.06
CA LEU A 164 -5.49 1.85 -9.97
C LEU A 164 -6.09 3.19 -10.43
N ASP A 165 -5.34 4.02 -11.16
CA ASP A 165 -5.81 5.32 -11.63
C ASP A 165 -7.01 5.23 -12.59
N ILE A 166 -7.06 4.19 -13.43
CA ILE A 166 -8.14 4.00 -14.41
C ILE A 166 -9.22 3.02 -13.93
N GLY A 167 -9.08 2.47 -12.72
CA GLY A 167 -9.99 1.47 -12.16
C GLY A 167 -10.04 0.16 -12.95
N ASN A 168 -8.95 -0.22 -13.63
CA ASN A 168 -8.86 -1.50 -14.33
C ASN A 168 -8.55 -2.66 -13.37
N MET A 169 -7.80 -2.37 -12.30
CA MET A 169 -7.61 -3.25 -11.15
C MET A 169 -7.80 -2.42 -9.90
N ASP A 170 -8.29 -3.05 -8.83
CA ASP A 170 -8.43 -2.41 -7.53
C ASP A 170 -7.34 -2.83 -6.54
N TRP A 171 -7.43 -2.32 -5.32
CA TRP A 171 -6.45 -2.65 -4.29
C TRP A 171 -6.59 -4.09 -3.78
N VAL A 172 -7.78 -4.68 -3.84
CA VAL A 172 -8.03 -6.06 -3.41
C VAL A 172 -7.34 -7.03 -4.37
N ASP A 173 -7.40 -6.77 -5.69
CA ASP A 173 -6.64 -7.55 -6.69
C ASP A 173 -5.15 -7.62 -6.36
N LEU A 174 -4.55 -6.49 -5.94
CA LEU A 174 -3.14 -6.44 -5.52
C LEU A 174 -2.88 -7.33 -4.30
N LYS A 175 -3.77 -7.28 -3.31
CA LYS A 175 -3.66 -8.08 -2.08
C LYS A 175 -3.80 -9.57 -2.35
N GLU A 176 -4.72 -9.97 -3.23
CA GLU A 176 -4.87 -11.37 -3.64
C GLU A 176 -3.60 -11.89 -4.35
N MET A 177 -2.97 -11.07 -5.21
CA MET A 177 -1.69 -11.43 -5.83
C MET A 177 -0.54 -11.51 -4.83
N GLU A 178 -0.47 -10.58 -3.86
CA GLU A 178 0.52 -10.65 -2.80
C GLU A 178 0.41 -11.95 -1.99
N GLU A 179 -0.82 -12.31 -1.60
CA GLU A 179 -1.07 -13.54 -0.84
C GLU A 179 -0.63 -14.78 -1.62
N GLN A 180 -0.89 -14.83 -2.93
CA GLN A 180 -0.52 -15.95 -3.79
C GLN A 180 1.00 -16.08 -3.97
N GLU A 181 1.73 -14.98 -4.13
CA GLU A 181 3.16 -15.01 -4.46
C GLU A 181 4.09 -15.00 -3.24
N TRP A 182 3.79 -14.17 -2.24
CA TRP A 182 4.65 -14.00 -1.05
C TRP A 182 3.98 -14.43 0.25
N GLY A 183 2.65 -14.62 0.23
CA GLY A 183 1.87 -14.81 1.43
C GLY A 183 1.98 -13.62 2.39
N GLY A 184 1.56 -13.84 3.63
CA GLY A 184 1.66 -12.86 4.70
C GLY A 184 0.29 -12.45 5.23
N GLU A 185 0.30 -11.93 6.46
CA GLU A 185 -0.93 -11.41 7.07
C GLU A 185 -1.36 -10.14 6.34
N ASP A 186 -2.64 -10.07 5.95
CA ASP A 186 -3.23 -8.84 5.50
C ASP A 186 -3.22 -7.81 6.65
N PRO A 187 -2.51 -6.67 6.52
CA PRO A 187 -2.51 -5.62 7.53
C PRO A 187 -3.89 -5.02 7.81
N TYR A 188 -4.90 -5.35 7.01
CA TYR A 188 -6.24 -4.77 7.05
C TYR A 188 -7.33 -5.72 7.55
N ALA A 189 -7.03 -7.01 7.73
CA ALA A 189 -8.03 -8.03 8.14
C ALA A 189 -8.67 -7.75 9.52
N ASP A 190 -7.95 -7.11 10.44
CA ASP A 190 -8.46 -6.82 11.80
C ASP A 190 -9.51 -5.67 11.82
N ASP A 191 -9.72 -4.96 10.71
CA ASP A 191 -10.69 -3.86 10.62
C ASP A 191 -12.12 -4.32 10.24
N GLU A 192 -12.31 -5.59 9.85
CA GLU A 192 -13.64 -6.13 9.45
C GLU A 192 -14.51 -6.58 10.65
N ASP A 193 -13.93 -6.70 11.86
CA ASP A 193 -14.61 -7.22 13.05
C ASP A 193 -15.31 -6.14 13.91
N VAL A 194 -15.56 -4.94 13.37
CA VAL A 194 -16.27 -3.85 14.08
C VAL A 194 -17.62 -3.51 13.44
N ASP A 195 -18.39 -4.52 13.01
CA ASP A 195 -19.85 -4.42 13.01
C ASP A 195 -20.42 -5.31 14.11
N GLY A 196 -20.77 -4.65 15.22
CA GLY A 196 -21.41 -5.25 16.37
C GLY A 196 -22.87 -5.64 16.08
N GLY A 197 -23.07 -6.74 15.37
CA GLY A 197 -24.32 -7.50 15.37
C GLY A 197 -24.34 -8.49 16.52
N LYS A 198 -24.50 -8.01 17.77
CA LYS A 198 -24.95 -8.89 18.85
C LYS A 198 -26.44 -9.14 18.66
N ASP A 199 -26.73 -10.15 17.86
CA ASP A 199 -28.04 -10.77 17.77
C ASP A 199 -28.26 -11.55 19.07
N ASP A 200 -28.53 -10.85 20.16
CA ASP A 200 -28.96 -11.46 21.42
C ASP A 200 -30.43 -11.87 21.26
N ALA A 201 -30.65 -12.88 20.42
CA ALA A 201 -31.89 -13.65 20.34
C ALA A 201 -31.99 -14.57 21.56
N GLY A 202 -32.15 -13.96 22.72
CA GLY A 202 -32.49 -14.60 23.99
C GLY A 202 -33.97 -14.39 24.30
N ASN A 203 -34.80 -15.28 23.77
CA ASN A 203 -36.07 -15.69 24.39
C ASN A 203 -35.80 -15.94 25.90
N ASP A 204 -36.62 -15.49 26.85
CA ASP A 204 -37.62 -16.34 27.51
C ASP A 204 -38.42 -15.52 28.56
N GLY A 205 -39.75 -15.71 28.61
CA GLY A 205 -40.42 -15.94 29.90
C GLY A 205 -41.04 -14.76 30.68
N HIS A 206 -42.33 -14.53 30.39
CA HIS A 206 -43.42 -14.69 31.38
C HIS A 206 -43.37 -13.91 32.71
N LYS A 207 -44.30 -12.94 32.89
CA LYS A 207 -45.03 -12.77 34.15
C LYS A 207 -46.50 -12.40 33.92
N ASP A 208 -47.34 -13.14 34.63
CA ASP A 208 -48.79 -13.14 34.67
C ASP A 208 -49.45 -11.88 35.23
N GLY A 209 -50.67 -11.64 34.74
CA GLY A 209 -51.86 -11.49 35.59
C GLY A 209 -52.21 -10.10 36.12
N VAL A 210 -53.38 -9.58 35.72
CA VAL A 210 -54.62 -9.55 36.55
C VAL A 210 -55.73 -8.75 35.85
N THR A 211 -56.84 -9.47 35.62
CA THR A 211 -58.28 -9.16 35.49
C THR A 211 -58.83 -7.71 35.48
N GLY A 212 -59.89 -7.51 34.67
CA GLY A 212 -60.98 -6.57 34.98
C GLY A 212 -61.95 -6.25 33.82
N GLU A 213 -63.06 -7.00 33.76
CA GLU A 213 -64.45 -6.65 33.38
C GLU A 213 -64.82 -5.54 32.35
N GLY A 214 -65.73 -5.90 31.42
CA GLY A 214 -67.01 -5.17 31.29
C GLY A 214 -67.42 -4.52 29.96
N SER A 215 -68.57 -4.98 29.41
CA SER A 215 -69.48 -4.34 28.44
C SER A 215 -69.01 -4.28 26.96
N ARG A 216 -69.78 -4.68 25.95
CA ARG A 216 -71.21 -4.95 25.74
C ARG A 216 -71.36 -5.88 24.53
#